data_AF-Q097U6-F1
#
_entry.id   AF-Q097U6-F1
#
_cell.length_a   1.000
_cell.length_b   1.000
_cell.length_c   1.000
_cell.angle_alpha   90.00
_cell.angle_beta   90.00
_cell.angle_gamma   90.00
#
_symmetry.space_group_name_H-M   'P 1'
#
loop_
_entity.id
_entity.type
_entity.pdbx_description
1 polymer ?
#
loop_
_entity_poly.entity_id
_entity_poly.type
_entity_poly.pdbx_seq_one_letter_code
_entity_poly.pdbx_strand_id
1 'polypeptide(L)'
;MSSGLALTACGGAVTEEDSAAMEAETLATSEAALGSCAGWSEWYFSGPGYCGSHSTCGFTWSCDYLLHGGERSPTAAGSDMEKLAYYCDDGSLAYKIYNPATFDTQESYRACFDQYGNYTHTEYQYRYSKSACGC
;
A
#
# COMPACT_ATOMS: atom_id res chain seq x y z
N MET A 1 46.05 21.05 -44.09
CA MET A 1 47.01 21.69 -43.16
C MET A 1 46.34 21.69 -41.80
N SER A 2 46.36 20.58 -41.05
CA SER A 2 47.37 20.20 -40.05
C SER A 2 47.73 21.30 -39.05
N SER A 3 47.12 21.23 -37.87
CA SER A 3 47.82 21.33 -36.59
C SER A 3 47.19 20.28 -35.65
N GLY A 4 47.97 19.28 -35.29
CA GLY A 4 47.57 18.20 -34.38
C GLY A 4 48.08 18.43 -32.96
N LEU A 5 47.40 17.72 -32.05
CA LEU A 5 47.84 17.13 -30.78
C LEU A 5 48.26 18.04 -29.61
N ALA A 6 47.49 17.94 -28.52
CA ALA A 6 48.02 17.58 -27.21
C ALA A 6 46.93 16.91 -26.34
N LEU A 7 46.97 15.58 -26.23
CA LEU A 7 46.43 14.87 -25.07
C LEU A 7 47.44 15.05 -23.92
N THR A 8 47.01 15.64 -22.81
CA THR A 8 47.60 15.45 -21.47
C THR A 8 46.54 15.90 -20.46
N ALA A 9 45.73 14.96 -19.96
CA ALA A 9 45.93 14.34 -18.65
C ALA A 9 45.63 15.29 -17.46
N CYS A 10 44.35 15.36 -17.07
CA CYS A 10 43.98 15.39 -15.66
C CYS A 10 42.63 14.66 -15.51
N GLY A 11 42.72 13.32 -15.53
CA GLY A 11 41.67 12.49 -14.97
C GLY A 11 41.69 12.67 -13.46
N GLY A 12 40.97 13.67 -12.97
CA GLY A 12 40.48 13.65 -11.60
C GLY A 12 39.33 12.67 -11.57
N ALA A 13 39.39 11.67 -10.68
CA ALA A 13 38.21 10.87 -10.39
C ALA A 13 37.09 11.84 -10.03
N VAL A 14 35.93 11.72 -10.68
CA VAL A 14 34.70 12.33 -10.17
C VAL A 14 34.59 11.85 -8.73
N THR A 15 34.77 12.76 -7.78
CA THR A 15 34.61 12.45 -6.37
C THR A 15 33.13 12.19 -6.13
N GLU A 16 32.80 11.37 -5.14
CA GLU A 16 31.38 11.14 -4.77
C GLU A 16 30.64 12.45 -4.49
N GLU A 17 31.37 13.50 -4.11
CA GLU A 17 30.87 14.86 -3.89
C GLU A 17 30.45 15.57 -5.18
N ASP A 18 31.20 15.43 -6.28
CA ASP A 18 30.81 15.98 -7.60
C ASP A 18 29.66 15.20 -8.23
N SER A 19 29.62 13.87 -8.06
CA SER A 19 28.45 13.06 -8.46
C SER A 19 27.21 13.42 -7.64
N ALA A 20 27.35 13.59 -6.32
CA ALA A 20 26.24 13.99 -5.46
C ALA A 20 25.77 15.42 -5.76
N ALA A 21 26.67 16.34 -6.13
CA ALA A 21 26.30 17.69 -6.55
C ALA A 21 25.55 17.70 -7.89
N MET A 22 25.99 16.90 -8.88
CA MET A 22 25.28 16.77 -10.16
C MET A 22 23.92 16.07 -9.99
N GLU A 23 23.83 15.04 -9.15
CA GLU A 23 22.57 14.36 -8.82
C GLU A 23 21.65 15.25 -7.97
N ALA A 24 22.19 16.10 -7.09
CA ALA A 24 21.43 17.08 -6.33
C ALA A 24 20.95 18.24 -7.21
N GLU A 25 21.71 18.66 -8.21
CA GLU A 25 21.26 19.65 -9.20
C GLU A 25 20.20 19.05 -10.13
N THR A 26 20.30 17.78 -10.55
CA THR A 26 19.23 17.14 -11.34
C THR A 26 17.98 16.88 -10.50
N LEU A 27 18.11 16.52 -9.21
CA LEU A 27 16.98 16.46 -8.28
C LEU A 27 16.38 17.84 -8.03
N ALA A 28 17.19 18.86 -7.75
CA ALA A 28 16.70 20.21 -7.49
C ALA A 28 16.07 20.86 -8.73
N THR A 29 16.58 20.55 -9.93
CA THR A 29 15.99 21.01 -11.21
C THR A 29 14.71 20.26 -11.54
N SER A 30 14.58 18.99 -11.12
CA SER A 30 13.33 18.23 -11.27
C SER A 30 12.28 18.62 -10.22
N GLU A 31 12.67 18.92 -8.98
CA GLU A 31 11.78 19.46 -7.95
C GLU A 31 11.35 20.91 -8.25
N ALA A 32 12.22 21.73 -8.83
CA ALA A 32 11.88 23.08 -9.30
C ALA A 32 10.95 23.08 -10.53
N ALA A 33 10.86 21.97 -11.27
CA ALA A 33 9.95 21.81 -12.40
C ALA A 33 8.57 21.25 -12.00
N LEU A 34 8.41 20.76 -10.77
CA LEU A 34 7.14 20.25 -10.28
C LEU A 34 6.29 21.41 -9.77
N GLY A 35 5.38 21.89 -10.61
CA GLY A 35 4.33 22.79 -10.16
C GLY A 35 3.30 22.08 -9.27
N SER A 36 2.23 22.80 -8.94
CA SER A 36 1.21 22.31 -7.99
C SER A 36 0.30 21.25 -8.60
N CYS A 37 -0.11 20.28 -7.77
CA CYS A 37 -1.24 19.40 -8.10
C CYS A 37 -2.52 19.89 -7.41
N ALA A 38 -3.66 19.70 -8.08
CA ALA A 38 -4.98 19.90 -7.49
C ALA A 38 -5.23 18.91 -6.34
N GLY A 39 -6.29 19.16 -5.56
CA GLY A 39 -6.79 18.18 -4.59
C GLY A 39 -7.22 16.88 -5.29
N TRP A 40 -7.11 15.76 -4.57
CA TRP A 40 -7.66 14.49 -5.02
C TRP A 40 -9.17 14.59 -5.23
N SER A 41 -9.66 14.00 -6.32
CA SER A 41 -11.10 13.83 -6.56
C SER A 41 -11.73 12.95 -5.48
N GLU A 42 -13.06 12.98 -5.40
CA GLU A 42 -13.80 11.95 -4.68
C GLU A 42 -13.47 10.56 -5.24
N TRP A 43 -13.70 9.55 -4.41
CA TRP A 43 -13.55 8.16 -4.80
C TRP A 43 -14.78 7.71 -5.58
N TYR A 44 -14.59 7.11 -6.75
CA TYR A 44 -15.66 6.55 -7.56
C TYR A 44 -15.38 5.09 -7.92
N PHE A 45 -16.45 4.37 -8.24
CA PHE A 45 -16.37 2.98 -8.68
C PHE A 45 -15.65 2.88 -10.03
N SER A 46 -14.58 2.09 -10.09
CA SER A 46 -13.83 1.84 -11.32
C SER A 46 -13.86 0.39 -11.78
N GLY A 47 -14.39 -0.53 -10.97
CA GLY A 47 -14.63 -1.90 -11.40
C GLY A 47 -14.94 -2.88 -10.26
N PRO A 48 -15.36 -4.11 -10.61
CA PRO A 48 -15.51 -5.17 -9.62
C PRO A 48 -14.16 -5.45 -8.96
N GLY A 49 -14.15 -5.63 -7.64
CA GLY A 49 -12.95 -6.03 -6.91
C GLY A 49 -12.98 -7.52 -6.60
N TYR A 50 -13.02 -7.88 -5.32
CA TYR A 50 -12.86 -9.27 -4.88
C TYR A 50 -13.73 -9.61 -3.66
N CYS A 51 -13.79 -10.90 -3.37
CA CYS A 51 -14.44 -11.45 -2.18
C CYS A 51 -13.44 -11.65 -1.05
N GLY A 52 -13.66 -10.99 0.08
CA GLY A 52 -12.82 -11.10 1.28
C GLY A 52 -13.67 -11.18 2.54
N SER A 53 -13.08 -11.56 3.67
CA SER A 53 -13.81 -11.53 4.94
C SER A 53 -13.81 -10.11 5.51
N HIS A 54 -14.91 -9.69 6.15
CA HIS A 54 -14.99 -8.35 6.77
C HIS A 54 -15.77 -8.37 8.08
N SER A 55 -15.22 -7.75 9.11
CA SER A 55 -15.76 -7.83 10.49
C SER A 55 -17.16 -7.23 10.66
N THR A 56 -17.53 -6.26 9.82
CA THR A 56 -18.88 -5.65 9.84
C THR A 56 -19.96 -6.49 9.16
N CYS A 57 -19.60 -7.60 8.50
CA CYS A 57 -20.57 -8.49 7.86
C CYS A 57 -21.05 -9.64 8.77
N GLY A 58 -20.71 -9.56 10.06
CA GLY A 58 -20.97 -10.61 11.02
C GLY A 58 -19.89 -11.69 10.99
N PHE A 59 -20.08 -12.72 11.81
CA PHE A 59 -19.16 -13.84 11.92
C PHE A 59 -19.91 -15.11 12.29
N THR A 60 -19.30 -16.24 11.96
CA THR A 60 -19.66 -17.56 12.47
C THR A 60 -18.56 -18.08 13.39
N TRP A 61 -18.93 -18.98 14.30
CA TRP A 61 -17.96 -19.76 15.06
C TRP A 61 -17.69 -21.06 14.31
N SER A 62 -16.42 -21.41 14.18
CA SER A 62 -16.00 -22.66 13.54
C SER A 62 -15.15 -23.49 14.48
N CYS A 63 -15.38 -24.78 14.40
CA CYS A 63 -14.61 -25.84 15.02
C CYS A 63 -13.87 -26.56 13.90
N ASP A 64 -12.60 -26.21 13.67
CA ASP A 64 -11.78 -26.88 12.65
C ASP A 64 -10.74 -27.73 13.34
N TYR A 65 -10.71 -29.02 12.98
CA TYR A 65 -9.75 -29.99 13.48
C TYR A 65 -8.34 -29.77 12.90
N LEU A 66 -8.21 -29.08 11.75
CA LEU A 66 -6.90 -28.82 11.13
C LEU A 66 -6.12 -27.69 11.80
N LEU A 67 -6.82 -26.82 12.52
CA LEU A 67 -6.22 -25.94 13.51
C LEU A 67 -6.10 -26.70 14.84
N HIS A 68 -5.48 -27.88 14.81
CA HIS A 68 -4.97 -28.49 16.02
C HIS A 68 -4.08 -27.44 16.67
N GLY A 69 -4.50 -26.94 17.82
CA GLY A 69 -3.76 -26.00 18.63
C GLY A 69 -2.40 -26.59 18.97
N GLY A 70 -1.45 -26.40 18.07
CA GLY A 70 -0.03 -26.51 18.36
C GLY A 70 0.26 -25.49 19.44
N GLU A 71 0.35 -25.97 20.67
CA GLU A 71 1.13 -25.38 21.74
C GLU A 71 0.73 -23.98 22.22
N ARG A 72 -0.58 -23.68 22.29
CA ARG A 72 -1.07 -22.76 23.30
C ARG A 72 -2.20 -23.40 24.09
N SER A 73 -1.84 -23.98 25.24
CA SER A 73 -2.72 -23.91 26.40
C SER A 73 -3.24 -22.46 26.52
N PRO A 74 -4.45 -22.23 27.04
CA PRO A 74 -4.82 -20.91 27.52
C PRO A 74 -3.79 -20.51 28.57
N THR A 75 -2.75 -19.78 28.17
CA THR A 75 -1.81 -19.20 29.11
C THR A 75 -2.58 -18.13 29.82
N ALA A 76 -2.95 -18.46 31.06
CA ALA A 76 -3.36 -17.56 32.13
C ALA A 76 -2.94 -16.11 31.85
N ALA A 77 -3.86 -15.36 31.24
CA ALA A 77 -3.76 -13.92 31.09
C ALA A 77 -5.19 -13.42 31.20
N GLY A 78 -5.53 -12.98 32.41
CA GLY A 78 -6.88 -12.66 32.82
C GLY A 78 -7.56 -11.55 32.03
N SER A 79 -8.75 -11.23 32.53
CA SER A 79 -9.83 -10.46 31.91
C SER A 79 -10.74 -11.30 31.02
N ASP A 80 -12.01 -10.90 30.97
CA ASP A 80 -13.22 -11.69 30.68
C ASP A 80 -13.31 -12.45 29.34
N MET A 81 -12.22 -12.54 28.56
CA MET A 81 -12.14 -13.30 27.32
C MET A 81 -12.13 -14.82 27.49
N GLU A 82 -11.65 -15.36 28.63
CA GLU A 82 -11.73 -16.82 28.90
C GLU A 82 -13.17 -17.31 29.10
N LYS A 83 -14.13 -16.43 29.44
CA LYS A 83 -15.55 -16.81 29.61
C LYS A 83 -16.32 -16.94 28.29
N LEU A 84 -15.74 -16.53 27.17
CA LEU A 84 -16.38 -16.53 25.84
C LEU A 84 -15.69 -17.45 24.83
N ALA A 85 -14.68 -18.21 25.26
CA ALA A 85 -14.13 -19.29 24.46
C ALA A 85 -15.19 -20.39 24.35
N TYR A 86 -15.89 -20.45 23.21
CA TYR A 86 -16.75 -21.58 22.90
C TYR A 86 -15.85 -22.80 22.65
N TYR A 87 -16.00 -23.84 23.45
CA TYR A 87 -15.34 -25.11 23.20
C TYR A 87 -16.18 -25.92 22.21
N CYS A 88 -15.50 -26.63 21.33
CA CYS A 88 -16.08 -27.59 20.41
C CYS A 88 -16.33 -28.92 21.13
N ASP A 89 -17.17 -29.79 20.57
CA ASP A 89 -17.52 -31.09 21.19
C ASP A 89 -16.31 -32.02 21.38
N ASP A 90 -15.25 -31.83 20.58
CA ASP A 90 -13.97 -32.54 20.66
C ASP A 90 -12.97 -31.91 21.66
N GLY A 91 -13.38 -30.85 22.36
CA GLY A 91 -12.56 -30.10 23.32
C GLY A 91 -11.64 -29.05 22.69
N SER A 92 -11.66 -28.88 21.37
CA SER A 92 -10.91 -27.81 20.69
C SER A 92 -11.53 -26.42 20.96
N LEU A 93 -10.75 -25.36 20.75
CA LEU A 93 -11.23 -23.99 20.88
C LEU A 93 -11.90 -23.54 19.57
N ALA A 94 -13.14 -23.07 19.65
CA ALA A 94 -13.79 -22.43 18.52
C ALA A 94 -13.11 -21.09 18.21
N TYR A 95 -12.97 -20.79 16.92
CA TYR A 95 -12.47 -19.50 16.45
C TYR A 95 -13.52 -18.79 15.59
N LYS A 96 -13.42 -17.46 15.54
CA LYS A 96 -14.33 -16.62 14.75
C LYS A 96 -13.89 -16.60 13.30
N ILE A 97 -14.84 -16.84 12.39
CA ILE A 97 -14.68 -16.62 10.96
C ILE A 97 -15.60 -15.47 10.56
N TYR A 98 -15.02 -14.38 10.05
CA TYR A 98 -15.82 -13.26 9.54
C TYR A 98 -16.49 -13.63 8.23
N ASN A 99 -17.76 -13.25 8.10
CA ASN A 99 -18.53 -13.51 6.90
C ASN A 99 -17.91 -12.80 5.68
N PRO A 100 -18.08 -13.37 4.48
CA PRO A 100 -17.58 -12.76 3.26
C PRO A 100 -18.26 -11.42 2.97
N ALA A 101 -17.53 -10.58 2.28
CA ALA A 101 -17.94 -9.28 1.78
C ALA A 101 -17.38 -9.09 0.37
N THR A 102 -18.15 -8.40 -0.45
CA THR A 102 -17.70 -7.92 -1.75
C THR A 102 -16.99 -6.59 -1.56
N PHE A 103 -15.82 -6.46 -2.15
CA PHE A 103 -15.05 -5.23 -2.22
C PHE A 103 -15.02 -4.75 -3.66
N ASP A 104 -15.36 -3.49 -3.87
CA ASP A 104 -15.26 -2.85 -5.18
C ASP A 104 -13.91 -2.14 -5.29
N THR A 105 -13.41 -2.04 -6.52
CA THR A 105 -12.27 -1.17 -6.83
C THR A 105 -12.79 0.26 -6.96
N GLN A 106 -12.14 1.17 -6.24
CA GLN A 106 -12.38 2.60 -6.34
C GLN A 106 -11.12 3.32 -6.77
N GLU A 107 -11.29 4.37 -7.55
CA GLU A 107 -10.20 5.23 -7.98
C GLU A 107 -10.47 6.71 -7.65
N SER A 108 -9.38 7.46 -7.52
CA SER A 108 -9.38 8.90 -7.29
C SER A 108 -8.20 9.48 -8.09
N TYR A 109 -8.40 10.65 -8.68
CA TYR A 109 -7.40 11.28 -9.53
C TYR A 109 -7.11 12.72 -9.10
N ARG A 110 -5.96 13.24 -9.52
CA ARG A 110 -5.64 14.68 -9.44
C ARG A 110 -4.87 15.12 -10.68
N ALA A 111 -5.12 16.34 -11.14
CA ALA A 111 -4.37 16.96 -12.22
C ALA A 111 -3.19 17.74 -11.64
N CYS A 112 -2.02 17.62 -12.28
CA CYS A 112 -0.82 18.36 -11.94
C CYS A 112 -0.47 19.36 -13.04
N PHE A 113 0.11 20.48 -12.63
CA PHE A 113 0.47 21.59 -13.49
C PHE A 113 1.93 21.96 -13.26
N ASP A 114 2.58 22.54 -14.27
CA ASP A 114 3.92 23.12 -14.11
C ASP A 114 3.84 24.48 -13.36
N GLN A 115 5.00 25.08 -13.10
CA GLN A 115 5.07 26.40 -12.44
C GLN A 115 4.40 27.54 -13.25
N TYR A 116 4.11 27.32 -14.53
CA TYR A 116 3.44 28.29 -15.42
C TYR A 116 1.94 28.01 -15.56
N GLY A 117 1.42 26.99 -14.87
CA GLY A 117 0.01 26.59 -14.92
C GLY A 117 -0.36 25.74 -16.14
N ASN A 118 0.60 25.21 -16.90
CA ASN A 118 0.30 24.27 -17.98
C ASN A 118 0.07 22.87 -17.41
N TYR A 119 -0.92 22.16 -17.95
CA TYR A 119 -1.15 20.76 -17.59
C TYR A 119 0.08 19.89 -17.91
N THR A 120 0.53 19.10 -16.92
CA THR A 120 1.64 18.15 -17.10
C THR A 120 1.12 16.73 -17.24
N HIS A 121 0.35 16.26 -16.25
CA HIS A 121 -0.14 14.89 -16.17
C HIS A 121 -1.32 14.77 -15.18
N THR A 122 -1.93 13.59 -15.17
CA THR A 122 -2.93 13.18 -14.19
C THR A 122 -2.38 12.01 -13.40
N GLU A 123 -2.48 12.07 -12.08
CA GLU A 123 -2.14 10.98 -11.18
C GLU A 123 -3.40 10.25 -10.73
N TYR A 124 -3.27 8.94 -10.49
CA TYR A 124 -4.35 8.07 -10.06
C TYR A 124 -3.92 7.31 -8.81
N GLN A 125 -4.85 7.13 -7.89
CA GLN A 125 -4.73 6.22 -6.76
C GLN A 125 -5.92 5.28 -6.73
N TYR A 126 -5.68 4.06 -6.28
CA TYR A 126 -6.66 2.98 -6.25
C TYR A 126 -6.81 2.44 -4.83
N ARG A 127 -8.02 2.01 -4.48
CA ARG A 127 -8.29 1.29 -3.24
C ARG A 127 -9.38 0.27 -3.45
N TYR A 128 -9.46 -0.68 -2.52
CA TYR A 128 -10.64 -1.53 -2.38
C TYR A 128 -11.51 -0.98 -1.25
N SER A 129 -12.83 -0.98 -1.45
CA SER A 129 -13.79 -0.58 -0.43
C SER A 129 -14.94 -1.57 -0.35
N LYS A 130 -15.39 -1.88 0.87
CA LYS A 130 -16.49 -2.83 1.09
C LYS A 130 -17.79 -2.25 0.49
N SER A 131 -18.36 -2.93 -0.49
CA SER A 131 -19.61 -2.53 -1.13
C SER A 131 -20.82 -3.25 -0.54
N ALA A 132 -20.72 -4.57 -0.34
CA ALA A 132 -21.81 -5.38 0.20
C ALA A 132 -21.29 -6.49 1.13
N CYS A 133 -22.17 -6.97 2.00
CA CYS A 133 -21.95 -8.22 2.72
C CYS A 133 -22.45 -9.38 1.86
N GLY A 134 -21.66 -10.45 1.80
CA GLY A 134 -21.86 -11.54 0.87
C GLY A 134 -21.03 -11.43 -0.40
N CYS A 135 -20.94 -12.58 -1.03
CA CYS A 135 -20.46 -12.91 -2.35
C CYS A 135 -21.41 -14.02 -2.85
#